data_AF-A0AAV8ZCS4-F1
#
_entry.id   AF-A0AAV8ZCS4-F1
#
_cell.length_a   1.000
_cell.length_b   1.000
_cell.length_c   1.000
_cell.angle_alpha   90.00
_cell.angle_beta   90.00
_cell.angle_gamma   90.00
#
_symmetry.space_group_name_H-M   'P 1'
#
loop_
_entity.id
_entity.type
_entity.pdbx_description
1 polymer ?
#
loop_
_entity_poly.entity_id
_entity_poly.type
_entity_poly.pdbx_seq_one_letter_code
_entity_poly.pdbx_strand_id
1 'polypeptide(L)'
;MSTAYGPGADWSNAIKTWFDEYKYYSYGGPVNSQNGHYTQLVWADSEFVGCGYTYYETNENFKYQKLYACNYGPAGNYVGQTPYKT
;
A
#
# COMPACT_ATOMS: atom_id res chain seq x y z
N MET A 1 7.15 -20.39 9.95
CA MET A 1 5.90 -19.75 10.40
C MET A 1 6.28 -18.49 11.16
N SER A 2 6.16 -17.32 10.52
CA SER A 2 6.31 -16.03 11.22
C SER A 2 5.04 -15.80 12.01
N THR A 3 5.12 -15.72 13.33
CA THR A 3 3.97 -15.35 14.14
C THR A 3 3.68 -13.86 13.93
N ALA A 4 2.41 -13.50 13.79
CA ALA A 4 1.96 -12.13 13.49
C ALA A 4 2.50 -11.04 14.46
N TYR A 5 3.00 -11.46 15.63
CA TYR A 5 3.52 -10.64 16.72
C TYR A 5 5.04 -10.56 16.83
N GLY A 6 5.81 -11.17 15.91
CA GLY A 6 7.27 -11.02 15.88
C GLY A 6 7.74 -9.71 15.22
N PRO A 7 8.99 -9.26 15.43
CA PRO A 7 9.55 -8.04 14.84
C PRO A 7 9.75 -8.10 13.31
N GLY A 8 9.55 -9.28 12.71
CA GLY A 8 9.66 -9.47 11.27
C GLY A 8 8.53 -8.77 10.50
N ALA A 9 8.89 -8.20 9.36
CA ALA A 9 7.91 -7.70 8.40
C ALA A 9 7.02 -8.83 7.85
N ASP A 10 5.73 -8.52 7.71
CA ASP A 10 4.79 -9.32 6.91
C ASP A 10 4.37 -8.52 5.68
N TRP A 11 5.30 -8.45 4.72
CA TRP A 11 5.12 -7.70 3.48
C TRP A 11 3.96 -8.23 2.64
N SER A 12 3.78 -9.55 2.60
CA SER A 12 2.70 -10.18 1.84
C SER A 12 1.34 -9.72 2.36
N ASN A 13 1.14 -9.70 3.68
CA ASN A 13 -0.10 -9.22 4.25
C ASN A 13 -0.28 -7.70 4.07
N ALA A 14 0.78 -6.90 4.28
CA ALA A 14 0.72 -5.45 4.10
C ALA A 14 0.32 -5.06 2.65
N ILE A 15 0.99 -5.65 1.65
CA ILE A 15 0.69 -5.42 0.24
C ILE A 15 -0.71 -5.94 -0.11
N LYS A 16 -1.14 -7.08 0.46
CA LYS A 16 -2.49 -7.58 0.27
C LYS A 16 -3.56 -6.61 0.79
N THR A 17 -3.33 -5.98 1.94
CA THR A 17 -4.27 -4.96 2.47
C THR A 17 -4.40 -3.77 1.53
N TRP A 18 -3.29 -3.28 0.97
CA TRP A 18 -3.31 -2.24 -0.06
C TRP A 18 -4.01 -2.69 -1.35
N PHE A 19 -3.77 -3.93 -1.78
CA PHE A 19 -4.40 -4.48 -2.98
C PHE A 19 -5.91 -4.67 -2.80
N ASP A 20 -6.36 -5.13 -1.64
CA ASP A 20 -7.77 -5.40 -1.32
C ASP A 20 -8.68 -4.16 -1.45
N GLU A 21 -8.09 -2.96 -1.53
CA GLU A 21 -8.82 -1.72 -1.85
C GLU A 21 -9.42 -1.71 -3.26
N TYR A 22 -9.09 -2.66 -4.13
CA TYR A 22 -9.78 -2.85 -5.42
C TYR A 22 -11.30 -2.95 -5.26
N LYS A 23 -11.78 -3.42 -4.10
CA LYS A 23 -13.20 -3.53 -3.75
C LYS A 23 -13.90 -2.17 -3.68
N TYR A 24 -13.15 -1.09 -3.49
CA TYR A 24 -13.62 0.29 -3.39
C TYR A 24 -13.25 1.12 -4.62
N TYR A 25 -12.77 0.48 -5.69
CA TYR A 25 -12.40 1.13 -6.94
C TYR A 25 -13.25 0.62 -8.10
N SER A 26 -13.78 1.55 -8.88
CA SER A 26 -14.35 1.28 -10.20
C SER A 26 -13.44 1.91 -11.24
N TYR A 27 -13.09 1.17 -12.30
CA TYR A 27 -12.23 1.69 -13.36
C TYR A 27 -12.83 2.95 -13.99
N GLY A 28 -11.99 3.98 -14.17
CA GLY A 28 -12.41 5.33 -14.61
C GLY A 28 -12.99 6.20 -13.49
N GLY A 29 -13.18 5.67 -12.28
CA GLY A 29 -13.59 6.42 -11.10
C GLY A 29 -12.46 7.22 -10.45
N PRO A 30 -12.79 8.13 -9.52
CA PRO A 30 -11.80 8.96 -8.84
C PRO A 30 -10.93 8.16 -7.87
N VAL A 31 -9.64 8.51 -7.83
CA VAL A 31 -8.73 8.07 -6.77
C VAL A 31 -9.01 8.85 -5.49
N ASN A 32 -9.12 8.16 -4.36
CA ASN A 32 -9.38 8.74 -3.05
C ASN A 32 -8.72 7.93 -1.92
N SER A 33 -8.97 8.31 -0.66
CA SER A 33 -8.36 7.69 0.51
C SER A 33 -8.70 6.20 0.72
N GLN A 34 -9.74 5.67 0.08
CA GLN A 34 -10.16 4.27 0.21
C GLN A 34 -9.56 3.34 -0.86
N ASN A 35 -8.98 3.91 -1.93
CA ASN A 35 -8.49 3.15 -3.08
C ASN A 35 -7.13 3.60 -3.63
N GLY A 36 -6.51 4.58 -2.97
CA GLY A 36 -5.24 5.15 -3.39
C GLY A 36 -4.09 4.13 -3.40
N HIS A 37 -4.07 3.17 -2.48
CA HIS A 37 -2.99 2.18 -2.46
C HIS A 37 -3.17 1.17 -3.59
N TYR A 38 -4.39 0.66 -3.80
CA TYR A 38 -4.65 -0.24 -4.93
C TYR A 38 -4.30 0.40 -6.26
N THR A 39 -4.78 1.63 -6.50
CA THR A 39 -4.57 2.33 -7.78
C THR A 39 -3.09 2.62 -8.04
N GLN A 40 -2.30 2.92 -7.02
CA GLN A 40 -0.84 3.05 -7.15
C GLN A 40 -0.17 1.69 -7.44
N LEU A 41 -0.61 0.60 -6.81
CA LEU A 41 -0.03 -0.73 -7.03
C LEU A 41 -0.18 -1.20 -8.49
N VAL A 42 -1.28 -0.85 -9.14
CA VAL A 42 -1.56 -1.24 -10.53
C VAL A 42 -1.28 -0.12 -11.53
N TRP A 43 -0.56 0.93 -11.13
CA TRP A 43 -0.26 2.05 -12.01
C TRP A 43 0.75 1.66 -13.09
N ALA A 44 0.32 1.60 -14.35
CA ALA A 44 1.08 1.06 -15.48
C ALA A 44 2.39 1.81 -15.72
N ASP A 45 2.41 3.12 -15.50
CA ASP A 45 3.59 3.95 -15.71
C ASP A 45 4.57 3.92 -14.53
N SER A 46 4.23 3.27 -13.41
CA SER A 46 5.13 3.13 -12.26
C SER A 46 6.04 1.91 -12.46
N GLU A 47 7.33 2.17 -12.72
CA GLU A 47 8.30 1.13 -13.11
C GLU A 47 9.15 0.63 -11.95
N PHE A 48 9.39 1.49 -10.96
CA PHE A 48 10.28 1.23 -9.84
C PHE A 48 9.51 1.31 -8.52
N VAL A 49 9.84 0.41 -7.61
CA VAL A 49 9.33 0.40 -6.24
C VAL A 49 10.46 0.23 -5.25
N GLY A 50 10.45 1.04 -4.18
CA GLY A 50 11.37 0.93 -3.05
C GLY A 50 10.59 0.96 -1.75
N CYS A 51 10.75 -0.07 -0.92
CA CYS A 51 9.98 -0.23 0.31
C CYS A 51 10.86 -0.31 1.55
N GLY A 52 10.32 0.15 2.68
CA GLY A 52 10.95 0.05 4.00
C GLY A 52 9.89 -0.18 5.07
N TYR A 53 10.30 -0.84 6.16
CA TYR A 53 9.43 -1.01 7.31
C TYR A 53 10.17 -0.68 8.60
N THR A 54 9.41 -0.32 9.63
CA THR A 54 9.93 -0.18 10.99
C THR A 54 8.99 -0.84 11.99
N TYR A 55 9.58 -1.38 13.06
CA TYR A 55 8.88 -1.94 14.20
C TYR A 55 9.25 -1.10 15.43
N TYR A 56 8.26 -0.48 16.06
CA TYR A 56 8.47 0.52 17.11
C TYR A 56 7.40 0.45 18.19
N GLU A 57 7.75 0.93 19.38
CA GLU A 57 6.83 1.03 20.51
C GLU A 57 6.07 2.36 20.44
N THR A 58 4.76 2.36 20.73
CA THR A 58 3.96 3.59 20.72
C THR A 58 3.47 4.00 22.10
N ASN A 59 2.68 3.17 22.77
CA ASN A 59 2.20 3.42 24.14
C ASN A 59 1.83 2.11 24.86
N GLU A 60 1.51 2.20 26.15
CA GLU A 60 1.20 1.04 27.00
C GLU A 60 0.01 0.20 26.49
N ASN A 61 -0.92 0.81 25.74
CA ASN A 61 -2.11 0.14 25.19
C ASN A 61 -1.86 -0.54 23.83
N PHE A 62 -0.89 -0.05 23.07
CA PHE A 62 -0.51 -0.58 21.75
C PHE A 62 1.01 -0.73 21.69
N LYS A 63 1.51 -1.63 22.53
CA LYS A 63 2.94 -1.67 22.86
C LYS A 63 3.87 -1.79 21.65
N TYR A 64 3.43 -2.41 20.56
CA TYR A 64 4.24 -2.58 19.37
C TYR A 64 3.46 -2.36 18.07
N GLN A 65 4.03 -1.58 17.16
CA GLN A 65 3.46 -1.24 15.87
C GLN A 65 4.43 -1.53 14.72
N LYS A 66 3.87 -1.80 13.55
CA LYS A 66 4.61 -1.95 12.30
C LYS A 66 4.15 -0.87 11.32
N LEU A 67 5.09 -0.06 10.84
CA LEU A 67 4.84 0.90 9.77
C LEU A 67 5.53 0.40 8.51
N TYR A 68 4.77 0.31 7.42
CA TYR A 68 5.24 -0.07 6.10
C TYR A 68 5.10 1.14 5.17
N ALA A 69 6.13 1.42 4.39
CA ALA A 69 6.11 2.48 3.39
C ALA A 69 6.74 1.97 2.09
N CYS A 70 6.15 2.35 0.97
CA CYS A 70 6.70 2.10 -0.37
C CYS A 70 6.60 3.38 -1.19
N ASN A 71 7.70 3.71 -1.87
CA ASN A 71 7.77 4.77 -2.87
C ASN A 71 7.73 4.13 -4.26
N TYR A 72 6.98 4.76 -5.16
CA TYR A 72 6.82 4.34 -6.55
C TYR A 72 7.38 5.43 -7.48
N GLY A 73 8.06 5.00 -8.54
CA GLY A 73 8.69 5.90 -9.51
C GLY A 73 8.51 5.39 -10.94
N PRO A 74 8.03 6.23 -11.89
CA PRO A 74 7.27 7.46 -11.69
C PRO A 74 6.08 7.29 -10.72
N ALA A 75 5.68 8.38 -10.06
CA ALA A 75 4.52 8.37 -9.18
C ALA A 75 3.22 8.13 -9.98
N GLY A 76 2.25 7.46 -9.36
CA GLY A 76 0.92 7.28 -9.93
C GLY A 76 -0.12 8.22 -9.31
N ASN A 77 -1.39 7.83 -9.42
CA ASN A 77 -2.54 8.50 -8.80
C ASN A 77 -2.70 9.98 -9.20
N TYR A 78 -2.30 10.32 -10.43
CA TYR A 78 -2.56 11.65 -10.96
C TYR A 78 -4.07 11.88 -11.12
N VAL A 79 -4.54 13.02 -10.59
CA VAL A 79 -5.96 13.40 -10.64
C VAL A 79 -6.43 13.46 -12.09
N GLY A 80 -7.54 12.77 -12.37
CA GLY A 80 -8.15 12.69 -13.71
C GLY A 80 -7.50 11.66 -14.64
N GLN A 81 -6.52 10.90 -14.18
CA GLN A 81 -5.92 9.79 -14.94
C GLN A 81 -6.41 8.43 -14.45
N THR A 82 -6.24 7.41 -15.28
CA THR A 82 -6.57 6.01 -14.94
C THR A 82 -5.29 5.21 -14.72
N PRO A 83 -5.31 4.18 -13.85
CA PRO A 83 -4.09 3.44 -13.51
C PRO A 83 -3.46 2.71 -14.69
N TYR A 84 -4.23 2.28 -15.68
CA TYR A 84 -3.75 1.54 -16.85
C TYR A 84 -4.74 1.72 -18.00
N LYS A 85 -4.33 1.33 -19.21
CA LYS A 85 -5.22 1.25 -20.37
C LYS A 85 -5.85 -0.14 -20.42
N THR A 86 -7.14 -0.21 -20.75
CA THR A 86 -7.90 -1.46 -21.00
C THR A 86 -7.66 -2.00 -22.40
#